data_AF-A0A7Y4RGI2-F1
#
_entry.id   AF-A0A7Y4RGI2-F1
#
_cell.length_a   1.000
_cell.length_b   1.000
_cell.length_c   1.000
_cell.angle_alpha   90.00
_cell.angle_beta   90.00
_cell.angle_gamma   90.00
#
_symmetry.space_group_name_H-M   'P 1'
#
loop_
_entity.id
_entity.type
_entity.pdbx_description
1 polymer ?
#
loop_
_entity_poly.entity_id
_entity_poly.type
_entity_poly.pdbx_seq_one_letter_code
_entity_poly.pdbx_strand_id
1 'polypeptide(L)' 'MMKRKRHSPEQVIRKLREADGMLSEGRDIATVCQALEVSEATFHRWRNQYGGMKADGL' A
#
# COMPACT_ATOMS: atom_id res chain seq x y z
N MET A 1 28.10 -3.19 -2.77
CA MET A 1 26.99 -2.22 -2.59
C MET A 1 25.70 -3.01 -2.43
N MET A 2 25.13 -3.07 -1.21
CA MET A 2 23.88 -3.80 -0.99
C MET A 2 22.78 -3.15 -1.84
N LYS A 3 22.32 -3.86 -2.88
CA LYS A 3 21.13 -3.50 -3.64
C LYS A 3 19.99 -3.49 -2.64
N ARG A 4 19.66 -2.31 -2.09
CA ARG A 4 18.50 -2.13 -1.23
C ARG A 4 17.34 -2.75 -1.99
N LYS A 5 16.81 -3.88 -1.51
CA LYS A 5 15.60 -4.52 -2.03
C LYS A 5 14.44 -3.56 -1.75
N ARG A 6 14.38 -2.46 -2.51
CA ARG A 6 13.24 -1.55 -2.52
C ARG A 6 12.18 -2.26 -3.36
N HIS A 7 10.94 -2.17 -2.91
CA HIS A 7 9.81 -2.54 -3.74
C HIS A 7 9.87 -1.68 -5.01
N SER A 8 9.90 -2.34 -6.17
CA SER A 8 9.80 -1.61 -7.44
C SER A 8 8.44 -0.91 -7.50
N PRO A 9 8.32 0.23 -8.20
CA PRO A 9 7.05 0.94 -8.34
C PRO A 9 5.91 0.01 -8.81
N GLU A 10 6.19 -0.94 -9.70
CA GLU A 10 5.23 -1.96 -10.15
C GLU A 10 4.76 -2.89 -9.02
N GLN A 11 5.65 -3.28 -8.12
CA GLN A 11 5.30 -4.08 -6.94
C GLN A 11 4.45 -3.26 -5.97
N VAL A 12 4.77 -1.97 -5.79
CA VAL A 12 3.98 -1.06 -4.95
C VAL A 12 2.57 -0.92 -5.50
N ILE A 13 2.41 -0.68 -6.80
CA ILE A 13 1.09 -0.53 -7.44
C ILE A 13 0.27 -1.82 -7.32
N ARG A 14 0.89 -3.00 -7.51
CA ARG A 14 0.21 -4.29 -7.30
C ARG A 14 -0.29 -4.44 -5.86
N LYS A 15 0.58 -4.18 -4.87
CA LYS A 15 0.22 -4.24 -3.45
C LYS A 15 -0.86 -3.23 -3.07
N LEU A 16 -0.83 -2.01 -3.64
CA LEU A 16 -1.86 -0.99 -3.41
C LEU A 16 -3.22 -1.39 -4.02
N ARG A 17 -3.25 -2.08 -5.17
CA ARG A 17 -4.51 -2.61 -5.72
C ARG A 17 -5.10 -3.72 -4.87
N GLU A 18 -4.25 -4.60 -4.36
CA GLU A 18 -4.66 -5.65 -3.43
C GLU A 18 -5.18 -5.05 -2.11
N ALA A 19 -4.52 -4.00 -1.61
CA ALA A 19 -5.03 -3.19 -0.50
C ALA A 19 -6.40 -2.58 -0.79
N ASP A 20 -6.61 -1.98 -1.97
CA ASP A 20 -7.90 -1.36 -2.36
C ASP A 20 -9.03 -2.40 -2.36
N GLY A 21 -8.76 -3.62 -2.83
CA GLY A 21 -9.70 -4.73 -2.78
C GLY A 21 -10.06 -5.14 -1.35
N MET A 22 -9.06 -5.33 -0.50
CA MET A 22 -9.27 -5.68 0.91
C MET A 22 -9.99 -4.57 1.70
N LEU A 23 -9.66 -3.31 1.43
CA LEU A 23 -10.37 -2.16 2.01
C LEU A 23 -11.83 -2.10 1.51
N SER A 24 -12.07 -2.42 0.23
CA SER A 24 -13.43 -2.53 -0.31
C SER A 24 -14.23 -3.69 0.28
N GLU A 25 -13.57 -4.76 0.74
CA GLU A 25 -14.19 -5.83 1.54
C GLU A 25 -14.48 -5.39 3.00
N GLY A 26 -14.08 -4.17 3.39
CA GLY A 26 -14.24 -3.64 4.73
C GLY A 26 -13.14 -4.04 5.71
N ARG A 27 -11.99 -4.53 5.23
CA ARG A 27 -10.85 -4.83 6.10
C ARG A 27 -10.16 -3.56 6.57
N ASP A 28 -9.59 -3.61 7.76
CA ASP A 28 -8.83 -2.49 8.32
C ASP A 28 -7.43 -2.36 7.71
N ILE A 29 -6.88 -1.15 7.73
CA ILE A 29 -5.54 -0.85 7.24
C ILE A 29 -4.48 -1.71 7.93
N ALA A 30 -4.61 -1.99 9.23
CA ALA A 30 -3.67 -2.85 9.96
C ALA A 30 -3.66 -4.28 9.41
N THR A 31 -4.84 -4.83 9.08
CA THR A 31 -4.97 -6.17 8.47
C THR A 31 -4.37 -6.20 7.07
N VAL A 32 -4.64 -5.17 6.27
CA VAL A 32 -4.07 -5.04 4.91
C VAL A 32 -2.55 -4.92 4.97
N CYS A 33 -2.05 -4.12 5.89
CA CYS A 33 -0.62 -3.91 6.11
C CYS A 33 0.10 -5.20 6.50
N GLN A 34 -0.53 -5.99 7.39
CA GLN A 34 -0.04 -7.30 7.79
C GLN A 34 -0.05 -8.29 6.62
N ALA A 35 -1.12 -8.33 5.82
CA ALA A 35 -1.25 -9.20 4.65
C ALA A 35 -0.20 -8.87 3.56
N LEU A 36 0.10 -7.59 3.37
CA LEU A 36 1.07 -7.12 2.37
C LEU A 36 2.53 -7.18 2.86
N GLU A 37 2.75 -7.59 4.10
CA GLU A 37 4.05 -7.62 4.79
C GLU A 37 4.76 -6.26 4.72
N VAL A 38 4.00 -5.19 4.96
CA VAL A 38 4.52 -3.82 5.02
C VAL A 38 4.23 -3.21 6.38
N SER A 39 4.80 -2.04 6.64
CA SER A 39 4.43 -1.20 7.79
C SER A 39 3.45 -0.13 7.36
N GLU A 40 2.57 0.31 8.27
CA GLU A 40 1.55 1.32 7.99
C GLU A 40 2.20 2.60 7.45
N ALA A 41 3.34 3.01 8.00
CA ALA A 41 4.10 4.15 7.50
C ALA A 41 4.52 3.99 6.02
N THR A 42 4.88 2.77 5.61
CA THR A 42 5.22 2.47 4.21
C THR A 42 3.98 2.49 3.33
N PHE A 43 2.88 1.91 3.81
CA PHE A 43 1.59 1.91 3.12
C PHE A 43 1.04 3.32 2.91
N HIS A 44 1.04 4.17 3.95
CA HIS A 44 0.66 5.58 3.86
C HIS A 44 1.53 6.34 2.85
N ARG A 45 2.85 6.13 2.88
CA ARG A 45 3.75 6.73 1.89
C ARG A 45 3.43 6.28 0.47
N TRP A 46 3.18 4.99 0.26
CA TRP A 46 2.79 4.46 -1.04
C TRP A 46 1.47 5.02 -1.51
N ARG A 47 0.48 5.13 -0.61
CA ARG A 47 -0.83 5.73 -0.93
C ARG A 47 -0.68 7.22 -1.29
N ASN A 48 0.20 7.96 -0.63
CA ASN A 48 0.49 9.36 -0.99
C ASN A 48 1.26 9.48 -2.33
N GLN A 49 2.18 8.56 -2.60
CA GLN A 49 3.07 8.61 -3.76
C GLN A 49 2.45 8.02 -5.04
N TYR A 50 1.61 6.99 -4.90
CA TYR A 50 1.03 6.20 -5.99
C TYR A 50 -0.50 6.08 -5.90
N GLY A 51 -1.10 6.40 -4.76
CA GLY A 51 -2.54 6.28 -4.50
C GLY A 51 -3.33 7.59 -4.61
N GLY A 52 -2.71 8.66 -5.11
CA GLY A 52 -3.33 9.99 -5.33
C GLY A 52 -4.51 10.02 -6.32
N MET A 53 -5.12 8.87 -6.65
CA MET A 53 -6.36 8.77 -7.41
C MET A 53 -7.62 8.56 -6.55
N LYS A 54 -7.54 8.33 -5.22
CA LYS A 54 -8.73 8.05 -4.39
C LYS A 54 -8.64 8.45 -2.91
N ALA A 55 -8.09 9.62 -2.57
CA ALA A 55 -8.15 10.12 -1.19
C ALA A 55 -8.62 11.57 -1.15
N ASP A 56 -9.76 11.83 -1.81
CA ASP A 56 -10.66 12.90 -1.40
C ASP A 56 -11.71 12.23 -0.49
N GLY A 57 -11.79 12.65 0.77
CA GLY A 57 -12.76 12.11 1.71
C GLY A 57 -12.24 11.89 3.13
N LEU A 58 -11.79 12.95 3.78
CA LEU A 58 -11.99 13.17 5.21
C LEU A 58 -11.99 14.66 5.52
#